data_AF-A0A327Z2R3-F1
#
_entry.id   AF-A0A327Z2R3-F1
#
_cell.length_a   1.000
_cell.length_b   1.000
_cell.length_c   1.000
_cell.angle_alpha   90.00
_cell.angle_beta   90.00
_cell.angle_gamma   90.00
#
_symmetry.space_group_name_H-M   'P 1'
#
loop_
_entity.id
_entity.type
_entity.pdbx_description
1 polymer ?
#
loop_
_entity_poly.entity_id
_entity_poly.type
_entity_poly.pdbx_seq_one_letter_code
_entity_poly.pdbx_strand_id
1 'polypeptide(L)'
;MTTTTAPTATESVTAALTTNPDGMTTRSLADATGLTVAVVSKALTSMEADGTARRDANPNGRKSADTWHSATPVDAAPAADTTPGTETTEDADAPAAVTLADEPGDTPAPADEATLPEAPVSAPPVVPRKTDLKVMIMAGVLGDHPDGITADEAIDESGLALTVGEVILAAMEAAAAAHRLPIAADGTELWVPGDNTDLATVDLDNAPTSPACPTCGQERKIRRVAMMARRTTTAPARPAVTTASEINTDGSTKLAKGELERIVEAFHRDLGTGHELTPGTIAKAIGRSPGAIVNSQRKLSAHGVLVMTRPAPETYAMADNAPAPAADVRALMAPPVTVPAADSGDTATNDEAGNDTPGTDTTDTTPAAAAA
;
A
#
# COMPACT_ATOMS: atom_id res chain seq x y z
N MET A 1 30.93 6.92 -41.38
CA MET A 1 30.65 6.64 -39.96
C MET A 1 29.24 6.08 -39.89
N THR A 2 29.09 4.78 -39.67
CA THR A 2 27.78 4.13 -39.50
C THR A 2 27.37 4.26 -38.05
N THR A 3 26.33 5.04 -37.76
CA THR A 3 25.72 5.10 -36.43
C THR A 3 24.90 3.83 -36.23
N THR A 4 25.39 2.92 -35.39
CA THR A 4 24.62 1.76 -34.93
C THR A 4 23.58 2.25 -33.93
N THR A 5 22.32 2.29 -34.35
CA THR A 5 21.18 2.54 -33.45
C THR A 5 21.08 1.41 -32.43
N ALA A 6 20.85 1.74 -31.16
CA ALA A 6 20.66 0.75 -30.11
C ALA A 6 19.39 -0.09 -30.38
N PRO A 7 19.42 -1.41 -30.15
CA PRO A 7 18.27 -2.26 -30.38
C PRO A 7 17.12 -1.88 -29.45
N THR A 8 15.90 -1.99 -29.95
CA THR A 8 14.69 -1.79 -29.14
C THR A 8 14.50 -2.94 -28.15
N ALA A 9 13.65 -2.73 -27.14
CA ALA A 9 13.31 -3.78 -26.17
C ALA A 9 12.70 -5.02 -26.86
N THR A 10 11.82 -4.82 -27.85
CA THR A 10 11.20 -5.91 -28.62
C THR A 10 12.23 -6.69 -29.43
N GLU A 11 13.20 -6.02 -30.08
CA GLU A 11 14.28 -6.68 -30.81
C GLU A 11 15.17 -7.52 -29.88
N SER A 12 15.49 -6.99 -28.70
CA SER A 12 16.30 -7.69 -27.69
C SER A 12 15.59 -8.95 -27.17
N VAL A 13 14.29 -8.84 -26.87
CA VAL A 13 13.47 -9.99 -26.44
C VAL A 13 13.32 -11.02 -27.56
N THR A 14 13.14 -10.58 -28.80
CA THR A 14 13.04 -11.47 -29.97
C THR A 14 14.34 -12.26 -30.15
N ALA A 15 15.50 -11.60 -30.11
CA ALA A 15 16.79 -12.26 -30.22
C ALA A 15 17.02 -13.30 -29.11
N ALA A 16 16.61 -12.99 -27.88
CA ALA A 16 16.69 -13.92 -26.75
C ALA A 16 15.80 -15.16 -26.95
N LEU A 17 14.57 -14.98 -27.43
CA LEU A 17 13.66 -16.09 -27.75
C LEU A 17 14.16 -16.94 -28.92
N THR A 18 14.74 -16.33 -29.97
CA THR A 18 15.34 -17.07 -31.09
C THR A 18 16.54 -17.91 -30.65
N THR A 19 17.32 -17.44 -29.68
CA THR A 19 18.44 -18.18 -29.10
C THR A 19 17.97 -19.36 -28.23
N ASN A 20 16.74 -19.32 -27.71
CA ASN A 20 16.19 -20.30 -26.77
C ASN A 20 14.83 -20.84 -27.28
N PRO A 21 14.83 -21.72 -28.29
CA PRO A 21 13.61 -22.21 -28.94
C PRO A 21 12.70 -23.02 -27.99
N ASP A 22 13.26 -23.64 -26.96
CA ASP A 22 12.53 -24.40 -25.93
C ASP A 22 11.70 -23.51 -24.99
N GLY A 23 11.80 -22.18 -25.15
CA GLY A 23 11.05 -21.18 -24.42
C GLY A 23 11.70 -20.74 -23.13
N MET A 24 11.34 -19.55 -22.68
CA MET A 24 11.90 -18.92 -21.48
C MET A 24 10.82 -18.29 -20.61
N THR A 25 11.06 -18.25 -19.30
CA THR A 25 10.22 -17.46 -18.40
C THR A 25 10.52 -15.96 -18.56
N THR A 26 9.57 -15.10 -18.22
CA THR A 26 9.77 -13.63 -18.25
C THR A 26 10.98 -13.18 -17.43
N ARG A 27 11.25 -13.83 -16.29
CA ARG A 27 12.40 -13.49 -15.44
C ARG A 27 13.71 -13.85 -16.11
N SER A 28 13.79 -15.05 -16.70
CA SER A 28 14.98 -15.49 -17.45
C SER A 28 15.25 -14.58 -18.65
N LEU A 29 14.20 -14.08 -19.32
CA LEU A 29 14.33 -13.10 -20.41
C LEU A 29 14.86 -11.75 -19.93
N ALA A 30 14.39 -11.27 -18.77
CA ALA A 30 14.91 -10.04 -18.16
C ALA A 30 16.41 -10.17 -17.86
N ASP A 31 16.83 -11.29 -17.27
CA ASP A 31 18.24 -11.57 -16.98
C ASP A 31 19.09 -11.67 -18.27
N ALA A 32 18.58 -12.35 -19.31
CA ALA A 32 19.29 -12.53 -20.58
C ALA A 32 19.41 -11.23 -21.41
N THR A 33 18.44 -10.32 -21.29
CA THR A 33 18.41 -9.06 -22.05
C THR A 33 18.96 -7.86 -21.28
N GLY A 34 19.13 -7.98 -19.95
CA GLY A 34 19.49 -6.87 -19.06
C GLY A 34 18.36 -5.85 -18.86
N LEU A 35 17.13 -6.17 -19.27
CA LEU A 35 15.95 -5.32 -19.13
C LEU A 35 15.22 -5.61 -17.81
N THR A 36 14.37 -4.67 -17.37
CA THR A 36 13.50 -4.92 -16.21
C THR A 36 12.34 -5.87 -16.57
N VAL A 37 11.87 -6.65 -15.59
CA VAL A 37 10.75 -7.58 -15.78
C VAL A 37 9.51 -6.88 -16.35
N ALA A 38 9.20 -5.66 -15.91
CA ALA A 38 8.05 -4.89 -16.41
C ALA A 38 8.17 -4.55 -17.91
N VAL A 39 9.36 -4.15 -18.36
CA VAL A 39 9.62 -3.85 -19.78
C VAL A 39 9.50 -5.12 -20.63
N VAL A 40 10.07 -6.24 -20.17
CA VAL A 40 9.97 -7.54 -20.84
C VAL A 40 8.52 -8.02 -20.90
N SER A 41 7.76 -7.94 -19.81
CA SER A 41 6.34 -8.28 -19.80
C SER A 41 5.54 -7.47 -20.81
N LYS A 42 5.76 -6.15 -20.87
CA LYS A 42 5.07 -5.27 -21.83
C LYS A 42 5.42 -5.61 -23.28
N ALA A 43 6.69 -5.89 -23.56
CA ALA A 43 7.15 -6.32 -24.89
C ALA A 43 6.52 -7.66 -25.30
N LEU A 44 6.50 -8.66 -24.40
CA LEU A 44 5.90 -9.97 -24.65
C LEU A 44 4.40 -9.89 -24.92
N THR A 45 3.64 -9.06 -24.17
CA THR A 45 2.22 -8.84 -24.45
C THR A 45 1.99 -8.21 -25.81
N SER A 46 2.84 -7.27 -26.24
CA SER A 46 2.79 -6.72 -27.60
C SER A 46 3.07 -7.80 -28.65
N MET A 47 4.14 -8.58 -28.46
CA MET A 47 4.51 -9.66 -29.38
C MET A 47 3.45 -10.76 -29.49
N GLU A 48 2.75 -11.07 -28.39
CA GLU A 48 1.61 -11.99 -28.38
C GLU A 48 0.44 -11.45 -29.22
N ALA A 49 0.12 -10.15 -29.05
CA ALA A 49 -0.91 -9.48 -29.85
C ALA A 49 -0.56 -9.46 -31.35
N ASP A 50 0.73 -9.32 -31.67
CA ASP A 50 1.25 -9.36 -33.04
C ASP A 50 1.43 -10.79 -33.59
N GLY A 51 1.19 -11.82 -32.77
CA GLY A 51 1.36 -13.22 -33.15
C GLY A 51 2.81 -13.66 -33.36
N THR A 52 3.78 -12.89 -32.87
CA THR A 52 5.23 -13.17 -32.98
C THR A 52 5.79 -13.90 -31.76
N ALA A 53 5.05 -13.94 -30.65
CA ALA A 53 5.32 -14.78 -29.49
C ALA A 53 4.08 -15.57 -29.09
N ARG A 54 4.28 -16.74 -28.49
CA ARG A 54 3.22 -17.55 -27.88
C ARG A 54 3.53 -17.82 -26.41
N ARG A 55 2.48 -17.81 -25.58
CA ARG A 55 2.55 -18.14 -24.16
C ARG A 55 1.99 -19.53 -23.91
N ASP A 56 2.84 -20.41 -23.38
CA ASP A 56 2.41 -21.73 -22.91
C ASP A 56 2.17 -21.64 -21.39
N ALA A 57 0.89 -21.71 -21.02
CA ALA A 57 0.48 -21.75 -19.62
C ALA A 57 0.96 -23.07 -19.01
N ASN A 58 1.68 -22.99 -17.89
CA ASN A 58 2.22 -24.17 -17.24
C ASN A 58 1.08 -25.06 -16.69
N PRO A 59 1.03 -26.37 -17.03
CA PRO A 59 -0.02 -27.27 -16.58
C PRO A 59 0.03 -27.57 -15.07
N ASN A 60 1.17 -27.33 -14.40
CA ASN A 60 1.35 -27.57 -12.95
C ASN A 60 0.69 -26.50 -12.05
N GLY A 61 -0.17 -25.65 -12.62
CA GLY A 61 -1.05 -24.74 -11.89
C GLY A 61 -0.43 -23.38 -11.56
N ARG A 62 -1.23 -22.53 -10.90
CA ARG A 62 -1.03 -21.07 -10.69
C ARG A 62 0.29 -20.64 -10.03
N LYS A 63 1.16 -21.55 -9.63
CA LYS A 63 2.42 -21.24 -8.93
C LYS A 63 3.64 -21.24 -9.84
N SER A 64 3.55 -21.83 -11.03
CA SER A 64 4.66 -21.85 -11.97
C SER A 64 4.55 -20.69 -12.95
N ALA A 65 5.68 -20.04 -13.26
CA ALA A 65 5.73 -18.99 -14.27
C ALA A 65 5.39 -19.53 -15.66
N ASP A 66 4.76 -18.71 -16.49
CA ASP A 66 4.49 -19.04 -17.88
C ASP A 66 5.78 -19.09 -18.71
N THR A 67 5.79 -19.98 -19.70
CA THR A 67 6.89 -20.11 -20.65
C THR A 67 6.51 -19.43 -21.95
N TRP A 68 7.42 -18.59 -22.46
CA TRP A 68 7.24 -17.84 -23.71
C TRP A 68 8.11 -18.43 -24.80
N HIS A 69 7.54 -18.59 -26.00
CA HIS A 69 8.26 -19.07 -27.19
C HIS A 69 8.14 -18.05 -28.32
N SER A 70 9.14 -17.97 -29.19
CA SER A 70 8.97 -17.31 -30.49
C SER A 70 7.93 -18.08 -31.31
N ALA A 71 6.95 -17.38 -31.86
CA ALA A 71 6.11 -17.97 -32.90
C ALA A 71 6.97 -18.03 -34.16
N THR A 72 7.38 -19.24 -34.57
CA THR A 72 7.91 -19.43 -35.91
C THR A 72 6.82 -18.94 -36.86
N PRO A 73 7.06 -17.96 -37.75
CA PRO A 73 6.07 -17.60 -38.74
C PRO A 73 5.75 -18.88 -39.49
N VAL A 74 4.53 -19.39 -39.28
CA VAL A 74 4.01 -20.51 -40.04
C VAL A 74 3.85 -19.95 -41.43
N ASP A 75 4.90 -20.11 -42.23
CA ASP A 75 4.85 -19.87 -43.66
C ASP A 75 3.66 -20.68 -44.17
N ALA A 76 2.67 -19.98 -44.72
CA ALA A 76 1.37 -20.54 -45.02
C ALA A 76 1.53 -21.66 -46.05
N ALA A 77 1.59 -22.91 -45.60
CA ALA A 77 1.67 -24.09 -46.44
C ALA A 77 0.81 -25.23 -45.86
N PRO A 78 0.19 -26.04 -46.73
CA PRO A 78 -1.12 -26.64 -46.48
C PRO A 78 -1.08 -27.85 -45.54
N ALA A 79 -2.25 -28.11 -44.95
CA ALA A 79 -2.55 -29.24 -44.09
C ALA A 79 -2.06 -30.59 -44.65
N ALA A 80 -1.42 -31.40 -43.81
CA ALA A 80 -2.02 -32.61 -43.23
C ALA A 80 -0.98 -33.57 -42.60
N ASP A 81 -1.43 -34.19 -41.51
CA ASP A 81 -1.24 -35.58 -41.07
C ASP A 81 -0.03 -36.05 -40.20
N THR A 82 -0.43 -36.48 -38.98
CA THR A 82 -0.01 -37.64 -38.15
C THR A 82 1.49 -38.03 -38.02
N THR A 83 2.11 -38.18 -36.83
CA THR A 83 1.88 -39.18 -35.75
C THR A 83 2.92 -38.94 -34.61
N PRO A 84 2.67 -39.28 -33.32
CA PRO A 84 3.61 -39.03 -32.22
C PRO A 84 4.52 -40.22 -31.88
N GLY A 85 5.81 -39.96 -31.62
CA GLY A 85 6.78 -40.91 -31.08
C GLY A 85 7.37 -40.40 -29.75
N THR A 86 7.22 -41.22 -28.71
CA THR A 86 7.76 -41.05 -27.36
C THR A 86 9.16 -41.65 -27.26
N GLU A 87 10.16 -40.89 -26.83
CA GLU A 87 11.38 -41.44 -26.20
C GLU A 87 11.88 -40.54 -25.06
N THR A 88 12.57 -41.20 -24.13
CA THR A 88 12.78 -40.90 -22.71
C THR A 88 14.28 -40.72 -22.44
N THR A 89 14.62 -39.67 -21.68
CA THR A 89 15.75 -39.48 -20.72
C THR A 89 17.20 -39.76 -21.14
N GLU A 90 18.08 -38.78 -20.92
CA GLU A 90 19.43 -39.03 -20.36
C GLU A 90 19.97 -37.82 -19.57
N ASP A 91 20.88 -38.14 -18.65
CA ASP A 91 21.34 -37.49 -17.42
C ASP A 91 22.73 -36.82 -17.60
N ALA A 92 23.27 -36.23 -16.53
CA ALA A 92 24.61 -35.66 -16.32
C ALA A 92 24.81 -34.17 -16.70
N ASP A 93 25.62 -33.34 -16.03
CA ASP A 93 26.71 -33.56 -15.08
C ASP A 93 27.00 -32.24 -14.30
N ALA A 94 27.65 -32.34 -13.14
CA ALA A 94 28.17 -31.23 -12.34
C ALA A 94 29.48 -30.65 -12.93
N PRO A 95 29.94 -29.43 -12.54
CA PRO A 95 31.00 -29.38 -11.53
C PRO A 95 31.04 -28.13 -10.62
N ALA A 96 32.00 -28.16 -9.70
CA ALA A 96 32.18 -27.32 -8.52
C ALA A 96 33.11 -26.08 -8.68
N ALA A 97 32.95 -25.16 -7.72
CA ALA A 97 33.94 -24.34 -7.00
C ALA A 97 34.88 -23.38 -7.75
N VAL A 98 34.84 -22.09 -7.36
CA VAL A 98 36.05 -21.25 -7.20
C VAL A 98 35.89 -20.29 -6.01
N THR A 99 36.90 -20.33 -5.13
CA THR A 99 37.19 -19.47 -3.98
C THR A 99 38.08 -18.30 -4.42
N LEU A 100 37.88 -17.08 -3.93
CA LEU A 100 38.94 -16.05 -3.84
C LEU A 100 38.71 -15.14 -2.61
N ALA A 101 39.83 -14.80 -1.98
CA ALA A 101 40.01 -14.17 -0.67
C ALA A 101 40.57 -12.73 -0.78
N ASP A 102 40.58 -12.03 0.38
CA ASP A 102 41.46 -10.93 0.83
C ASP A 102 41.50 -9.59 0.02
N GLU A 103 41.61 -8.38 0.60
CA GLU A 103 42.38 -7.90 1.78
C GLU A 103 41.89 -6.45 2.22
N PRO A 104 42.59 -5.60 3.03
CA PRO A 104 42.11 -5.14 4.36
C PRO A 104 42.10 -3.60 4.60
N GLY A 105 41.90 -3.19 5.88
CA GLY A 105 42.29 -1.88 6.45
C GLY A 105 41.12 -0.91 6.66
N ASP A 106 41.02 -0.08 7.71
CA ASP A 106 41.92 0.28 8.80
C ASP A 106 41.07 1.01 9.87
N THR A 107 41.44 0.90 11.14
CA THR A 107 40.77 1.57 12.29
C THR A 107 41.70 2.66 12.83
N PRO A 108 41.17 3.81 13.28
CA PRO A 108 41.55 4.21 14.64
C PRO A 108 40.40 4.71 15.52
N ALA A 109 40.66 4.51 16.81
CA ALA A 109 39.81 4.72 17.98
C ALA A 109 39.88 6.20 18.50
N PRO A 110 39.16 6.53 19.60
CA PRO A 110 38.53 7.85 19.82
C PRO A 110 39.41 8.88 20.54
N ALA A 111 39.04 10.15 20.40
CA ALA A 111 39.54 11.25 21.22
C ALA A 111 38.42 11.80 22.12
N ASP A 112 38.86 12.05 23.36
CA ASP A 112 38.17 12.49 24.56
C ASP A 112 38.20 14.03 24.61
N GLU A 113 37.07 14.72 24.80
CA GLU A 113 37.07 16.18 24.97
C GLU A 113 35.99 16.71 25.93
N ALA A 114 36.49 17.05 27.12
CA ALA A 114 36.15 18.10 28.09
C ALA A 114 34.76 18.78 28.08
N THR A 115 34.10 18.65 29.23
CA THR A 115 32.96 19.48 29.69
C THR A 115 33.41 20.89 30.11
N LEU A 116 32.76 21.92 29.58
CA LEU A 116 32.86 23.33 30.01
C LEU A 116 31.45 23.92 30.25
N PRO A 117 31.32 24.96 31.11
CA PRO A 117 30.05 25.36 31.72
C PRO A 117 29.09 26.15 30.80
N GLU A 118 27.80 26.00 31.10
CA GLU A 118 26.65 26.50 30.33
C GLU A 118 26.60 28.02 30.19
N ALA A 119 26.69 28.47 28.93
CA ALA A 119 26.37 29.81 28.45
C ALA A 119 25.06 29.75 27.63
N PRO A 120 24.29 30.85 27.51
CA PRO A 120 22.94 30.82 26.94
C PRO A 120 22.93 30.25 25.51
N VAL A 121 22.14 29.19 25.31
CA VAL A 121 22.02 28.39 24.08
C VAL A 121 21.64 29.23 22.87
N SER A 122 22.65 29.61 22.09
CA SER A 122 22.51 30.01 20.70
C SER A 122 22.03 28.79 19.91
N ALA A 123 20.88 28.89 19.24
CA ALA A 123 20.31 27.80 18.46
C ALA A 123 21.37 27.20 17.51
N PRO A 124 21.48 25.87 17.40
CA PRO A 124 22.47 25.24 16.54
C PRO A 124 22.25 25.68 15.09
N PRO A 125 23.34 25.89 14.30
CA PRO A 125 23.22 26.23 12.89
C PRO A 125 22.40 25.15 12.19
N VAL A 126 21.31 25.56 11.53
CA VAL A 126 20.49 24.67 10.70
C VAL A 126 21.36 24.21 9.54
N VAL A 127 21.87 22.99 9.63
CA VAL A 127 22.60 22.35 8.53
C VAL A 127 21.61 22.20 7.36
N PRO A 128 21.95 22.66 6.14
CA PRO A 128 21.06 22.51 5.00
C PRO A 128 20.79 21.01 4.77
N ARG A 129 19.52 20.62 4.91
CA ARG A 129 19.10 19.25 4.65
C ARG A 129 19.23 19.01 3.15
N LYS A 130 19.86 17.91 2.76
CA LYS A 130 19.94 17.50 1.36
C LYS A 130 18.51 17.16 0.90
N THR A 131 18.03 17.82 -0.14
CA THR A 131 16.72 17.53 -0.75
C THR A 131 16.65 16.06 -1.16
N ASP A 132 15.59 15.37 -0.78
CA ASP A 132 15.37 13.96 -1.14
C ASP A 132 15.20 13.85 -2.67
N LEU A 133 15.89 12.87 -3.27
CA LEU A 133 15.84 12.63 -4.71
C LEU A 133 14.41 12.42 -5.21
N LYS A 134 13.55 11.76 -4.42
CA LYS A 134 12.17 11.48 -4.81
C LYS A 134 11.32 12.75 -4.84
N VAL A 135 11.59 13.69 -3.94
CA VAL A 135 10.95 15.02 -3.94
C VAL A 135 11.36 15.78 -5.20
N MET A 136 12.63 15.72 -5.60
CA MET A 136 13.10 16.34 -6.85
C MET A 136 12.46 15.70 -8.10
N ILE A 137 12.30 14.38 -8.13
CA ILE A 137 11.62 13.69 -9.24
C ILE A 137 10.16 14.13 -9.33
N MET A 138 9.42 14.10 -8.21
CA MET A 138 8.02 14.54 -8.19
C MET A 138 7.87 16.02 -8.57
N ALA A 139 8.76 16.88 -8.10
CA ALA A 139 8.78 18.30 -8.48
C ALA A 139 9.06 18.50 -9.98
N GLY A 140 9.92 17.68 -10.59
CA GLY A 140 10.15 17.67 -12.03
C GLY A 140 8.89 17.34 -12.81
N VAL A 141 8.18 16.27 -12.42
CA VAL A 141 6.90 15.89 -13.02
C VAL A 141 5.89 17.03 -12.89
N LEU A 142 5.69 17.59 -11.70
CA LEU A 142 4.78 18.73 -11.54
C LEU A 142 5.19 19.94 -12.39
N GLY A 143 6.49 20.20 -12.55
CA GLY A 143 7.01 21.28 -13.39
C GLY A 143 6.74 21.09 -14.88
N ASP A 144 6.69 19.85 -15.35
CA ASP A 144 6.33 19.50 -16.74
C ASP A 144 4.81 19.65 -17.01
N HIS A 145 3.99 19.70 -15.94
CA HIS A 145 2.53 19.84 -16.00
C HIS A 145 2.03 21.11 -15.30
N PRO A 146 2.30 22.32 -15.86
CA PRO A 146 1.92 23.58 -15.22
C PRO A 146 0.40 23.80 -15.15
N ASP A 147 -0.37 23.16 -16.03
CA ASP A 147 -1.84 23.21 -16.04
C ASP A 147 -2.49 22.25 -15.02
N GLY A 148 -1.65 21.44 -14.37
CA GLY A 148 -2.03 20.48 -13.34
C GLY A 148 -2.12 19.04 -13.84
N ILE A 149 -1.78 18.11 -12.95
CA ILE A 149 -1.77 16.66 -13.20
C ILE A 149 -2.53 15.94 -12.09
N THR A 150 -3.16 14.80 -12.39
CA THR A 150 -3.79 14.01 -11.34
C THR A 150 -2.73 13.36 -10.43
N ALA A 151 -3.07 13.11 -9.17
CA ALA A 151 -2.12 12.47 -8.25
C ALA A 151 -1.64 11.11 -8.76
N ASP A 152 -2.54 10.27 -9.29
CA ASP A 152 -2.20 8.94 -9.80
C ASP A 152 -1.26 9.03 -11.03
N GLU A 153 -1.51 9.98 -11.95
CA GLU A 153 -0.67 10.20 -13.14
C GLU A 153 0.72 10.74 -12.79
N ALA A 154 0.81 11.70 -11.86
CA ALA A 154 2.10 12.22 -11.40
C ALA A 154 2.96 11.12 -10.76
N ILE A 155 2.33 10.22 -10.01
CA ILE A 155 2.96 9.06 -9.41
C ILE A 155 3.45 8.08 -10.48
N ASP A 156 2.61 7.73 -11.44
CA ASP A 156 2.96 6.82 -12.52
C ASP A 156 4.11 7.36 -13.38
N GLU A 157 4.10 8.65 -13.74
CA GLU A 157 5.18 9.29 -14.49
C GLU A 157 6.49 9.39 -13.69
N SER A 158 6.41 9.61 -12.38
CA SER A 158 7.58 9.64 -11.51
C SER A 158 8.25 8.26 -11.33
N GLY A 159 7.56 7.17 -11.69
CA GLY A 159 7.99 5.79 -11.42
C GLY A 159 8.05 5.45 -9.93
N LEU A 160 7.45 6.26 -9.06
CA LEU A 160 7.41 6.01 -7.62
C LEU A 160 6.28 5.05 -7.27
N ALA A 161 6.46 4.31 -6.17
CA ALA A 161 5.36 3.54 -5.61
C ALA A 161 4.24 4.48 -5.15
N LEU A 162 2.98 4.10 -5.41
CA LEU A 162 1.80 4.91 -5.09
C LEU A 162 1.76 5.42 -3.65
N THR A 163 2.10 4.58 -2.68
CA THR A 163 2.15 4.97 -1.26
C THR A 163 3.23 6.01 -0.95
N VAL A 164 4.35 6.00 -1.67
CA VAL A 164 5.44 6.95 -1.50
C VAL A 164 5.10 8.28 -2.16
N GLY A 165 4.52 8.23 -3.36
CA GLY A 165 4.10 9.41 -4.09
C GLY A 165 3.01 10.22 -3.37
N GLU A 166 1.99 9.56 -2.79
CA GLU A 166 0.97 10.23 -1.98
C GLU A 166 1.57 10.97 -0.77
N VAL A 167 2.57 10.37 -0.11
CA VAL A 167 3.26 10.98 1.04
C VAL A 167 4.09 12.19 0.61
N ILE A 168 4.78 12.09 -0.54
CA ILE A 168 5.56 13.20 -1.08
C ILE A 168 4.65 14.38 -1.45
N LEU A 169 3.53 14.13 -2.15
CA LEU A 169 2.58 15.20 -2.50
C LEU A 169 2.01 15.88 -1.25
N ALA A 170 1.67 15.12 -0.20
CA ALA A 170 1.21 15.68 1.06
C ALA A 170 2.29 16.50 1.79
N ALA A 171 3.56 16.06 1.75
CA ALA A 171 4.68 16.81 2.31
C ALA A 171 4.96 18.10 1.52
N MET A 172 4.89 18.02 0.19
CA MET A 172 5.05 19.18 -0.69
C MET A 172 3.92 20.20 -0.47
N GLU A 173 2.69 19.74 -0.27
CA GLU A 173 1.56 20.60 0.11
C GLU A 173 1.81 21.32 1.44
N ALA A 174 2.27 20.59 2.47
CA ALA A 174 2.59 21.18 3.77
C ALA A 174 3.73 22.21 3.71
N ALA A 175 4.67 22.05 2.77
CA ALA A 175 5.77 22.99 2.50
C ALA A 175 5.41 24.10 1.48
N ALA A 176 4.15 24.13 1.01
CA ALA A 176 3.69 25.00 -0.08
C ALA A 176 4.46 24.86 -1.41
N ALA A 177 5.15 23.73 -1.61
CA ALA A 177 5.90 23.38 -2.82
C ALA A 177 5.02 22.76 -3.92
N ALA A 178 3.82 22.30 -3.55
CA ALA A 178 2.76 21.90 -4.46
C ALA A 178 1.42 22.32 -3.84
N HIS A 179 0.38 22.49 -4.64
CA HIS A 179 -0.97 22.65 -4.12
C HIS A 179 -2.00 21.99 -5.04
N ARG A 180 -3.15 21.65 -4.46
CA ARG A 180 -4.29 21.12 -5.19
C ARG A 180 -5.10 22.26 -5.78
N LEU A 181 -5.51 22.13 -7.03
CA LEU A 181 -6.55 22.97 -7.60
C LEU A 181 -7.92 22.54 -7.05
N PRO A 182 -8.91 23.46 -7.04
CA PRO A 182 -10.28 23.11 -6.72
C PRO A 182 -10.76 21.93 -7.57
N ILE A 183 -11.48 21.01 -6.95
CA ILE A 183 -12.01 19.81 -7.62
C ILE A 183 -12.84 20.26 -8.82
N ALA A 184 -12.46 19.80 -10.00
CA ALA A 184 -13.18 20.11 -11.24
C ALA A 184 -14.59 19.50 -11.22
N ALA A 185 -15.46 19.92 -12.15
CA ALA A 185 -16.85 19.48 -12.18
C ALA A 185 -17.02 17.95 -12.36
N ASP A 186 -15.99 17.28 -12.87
CA ASP A 186 -15.90 15.84 -13.04
C ASP A 186 -15.42 15.10 -11.78
N GLY A 187 -15.08 15.82 -10.71
CA GLY A 187 -14.55 15.25 -9.47
C GLY A 187 -13.03 15.04 -9.49
N THR A 188 -12.34 15.44 -10.56
CA THR A 188 -10.90 15.27 -10.70
C THR A 188 -10.14 16.32 -9.88
N GLU A 189 -9.13 15.85 -9.15
CA GLU A 189 -8.24 16.68 -8.36
C GLU A 189 -6.91 16.81 -9.09
N LEU A 190 -6.55 18.05 -9.44
CA LEU A 190 -5.31 18.37 -10.13
C LEU A 190 -4.31 18.97 -9.16
N TRP A 191 -3.04 18.59 -9.34
CA TRP A 191 -1.90 19.08 -8.60
C TRP A 191 -1.05 19.96 -9.48
N VAL A 192 -0.70 21.12 -8.96
CA VAL A 192 0.19 22.08 -9.62
C VAL A 192 1.40 22.37 -8.73
N PRO A 193 2.54 22.79 -9.33
CA PRO A 193 3.64 23.36 -8.58
C PRO A 193 3.17 24.52 -7.68
N GLY A 194 3.67 24.58 -6.46
CA GLY A 194 3.46 25.70 -5.58
C GLY A 194 4.37 26.88 -5.93
N ASP A 195 4.03 28.06 -5.43
CA ASP A 195 4.87 29.26 -5.59
C ASP A 195 6.23 29.11 -4.88
N ASN A 196 6.31 28.23 -3.87
CA ASN A 196 7.55 27.96 -3.17
C ASN A 196 8.36 26.88 -3.90
N THR A 197 9.48 27.29 -4.51
CA THR A 197 10.42 26.37 -5.17
C THR A 197 11.46 25.78 -4.22
N ASP A 198 11.45 26.15 -2.93
CA ASP A 198 12.41 25.63 -1.96
C ASP A 198 12.04 24.21 -1.49
N LEU A 199 12.41 23.22 -2.30
CA LEU A 199 12.24 21.80 -2.01
C LEU A 199 12.99 21.34 -0.75
N ALA A 200 13.94 22.11 -0.21
CA ALA A 200 14.65 21.75 1.02
C ALA A 200 13.74 21.87 2.27
N THR A 201 12.60 22.56 2.14
CA THR A 201 11.59 22.68 3.21
C THR A 201 10.63 21.50 3.29
N VAL A 202 10.64 20.61 2.28
CA VAL A 202 9.77 19.42 2.24
C VAL A 202 10.28 18.38 3.24
N ASP A 203 9.51 18.16 4.31
CA ASP A 203 9.81 17.19 5.36
C ASP A 203 8.89 15.98 5.27
N LEU A 204 9.42 14.86 4.75
CA LEU A 204 8.66 13.62 4.56
C LEU A 204 8.23 12.98 5.88
N ASP A 205 9.00 13.17 6.97
CA ASP A 205 8.67 12.59 8.28
C ASP A 205 7.49 13.33 8.93
N ASN A 206 7.32 14.61 8.59
CA ASN A 206 6.22 15.47 9.07
C ASN A 206 5.06 15.59 8.08
N ALA A 207 5.03 14.79 7.01
CA ALA A 207 3.94 14.80 6.05
C ALA A 207 2.59 14.49 6.75
N PRO A 208 1.56 15.33 6.58
CA PRO A 208 0.26 15.10 7.23
C PRO A 208 -0.31 13.77 6.78
N THR A 209 -0.84 12.97 7.72
CA THR A 209 -1.45 11.67 7.41
C THR A 209 -2.86 11.80 6.83
N SER A 210 -3.48 12.94 7.03
CA SER A 210 -4.84 13.25 6.56
C SER A 210 -4.95 14.75 6.33
N PRO A 211 -4.47 15.28 5.19
CA PRO A 211 -4.72 16.67 4.87
C PRO A 211 -6.23 16.86 4.70
N ALA A 212 -6.81 17.74 5.51
CA ALA A 212 -8.13 18.29 5.24
C ALA A 212 -8.00 19.17 4.01
N CYS A 213 -8.84 18.94 2.98
CA CYS A 213 -8.85 19.83 1.82
C CYS A 213 -9.17 21.26 2.31
N PRO A 214 -8.31 22.25 2.06
CA PRO A 214 -8.54 23.62 2.55
C PRO A 214 -9.81 24.25 1.95
N THR A 215 -10.26 23.76 0.79
CA THR A 215 -11.45 24.28 0.11
C THR A 215 -12.76 23.70 0.64
N CYS A 216 -12.82 22.41 0.96
CA CYS A 216 -14.09 21.76 1.34
C CYS A 216 -14.11 21.17 2.76
N GLY A 217 -12.99 21.21 3.49
CA GLY A 217 -12.87 20.72 4.85
C GLY A 217 -12.96 19.19 5.00
N GLN A 218 -13.08 18.43 3.91
CA GLN A 218 -13.09 16.97 4.00
C GLN A 218 -11.70 16.42 4.30
N GLU A 219 -11.59 15.66 5.39
CA GLU A 219 -10.41 14.89 5.74
C GLU A 219 -10.25 13.74 4.74
N ARG A 220 -9.19 13.80 3.92
CA ARG A 220 -8.84 12.68 3.05
C ARG A 220 -7.82 11.80 3.75
N LYS A 221 -8.20 10.54 3.97
CA LYS A 221 -7.29 9.53 4.49
C LYS A 221 -6.28 9.16 3.41
N ILE A 222 -5.03 9.60 3.56
CA ILE A 222 -3.92 9.08 2.73
C ILE A 222 -3.90 7.57 2.92
N ARG A 223 -3.77 6.80 1.85
CA ARG A 223 -3.70 5.33 1.95
C ARG A 223 -2.31 4.92 2.40
N ARG A 224 -1.91 5.32 3.63
CA ARG A 224 -0.75 4.71 4.28
C ARG A 224 -1.12 3.28 4.65
N VAL A 225 -0.59 2.32 3.91
CA VAL A 225 -0.29 1.01 4.52
C VAL A 225 0.82 1.30 5.53
N ALA A 226 0.59 0.98 6.80
CA ALA A 226 1.53 1.21 7.89
C ALA A 226 2.90 0.57 7.59
N MET A 227 3.79 1.31 6.95
CA MET A 227 5.20 0.99 6.83
C MET A 227 5.97 1.95 7.73
N MET A 228 6.73 1.37 8.65
CA MET A 228 7.73 2.01 9.52
C MET A 228 7.20 2.88 10.69
N ALA A 229 6.58 2.23 11.66
CA ALA A 229 6.94 2.51 13.05
C ALA A 229 8.11 1.58 13.43
N ARG A 230 9.34 1.97 13.11
CA ARG A 230 10.52 1.39 13.80
C ARG A 230 10.47 1.85 15.25
N ARG A 231 9.90 1.01 16.12
CA ARG A 231 10.10 1.12 17.56
C ARG A 231 11.53 0.66 17.88
N THR A 232 12.44 1.61 18.00
CA THR A 232 13.50 1.53 19.00
C THR A 232 12.85 1.76 20.36
N THR A 233 12.53 0.68 21.08
CA THR A 233 12.27 0.76 22.52
C THR A 233 12.86 -0.46 23.21
N THR A 234 13.88 -0.16 24.02
CA THR A 234 14.35 -0.90 25.18
C THR A 234 13.17 -1.51 25.94
N ALA A 235 13.27 -2.81 26.22
CA ALA A 235 12.31 -3.56 27.04
C ALA A 235 12.23 -3.02 28.48
N PRO A 236 11.11 -3.27 29.18
CA PRO A 236 11.18 -4.39 30.12
C PRO A 236 10.02 -5.41 30.02
N ALA A 237 10.32 -6.61 30.53
CA ALA A 237 9.51 -7.82 30.77
C ALA A 237 8.06 -7.54 31.26
N ARG A 238 6.97 -8.30 31.01
CA ARG A 238 6.63 -9.73 30.75
C ARG A 238 5.06 -9.79 30.61
N PRO A 239 4.34 -10.95 30.54
CA PRO A 239 4.34 -12.11 29.63
C PRO A 239 3.08 -12.24 28.72
N ALA A 240 3.18 -13.13 27.73
CA ALA A 240 2.18 -14.11 27.25
C ALA A 240 1.73 -13.98 25.77
N VAL A 241 2.37 -14.83 24.96
CA VAL A 241 1.82 -15.60 23.82
C VAL A 241 0.92 -14.85 22.83
N THR A 242 1.53 -14.36 21.76
CA THR A 242 0.87 -14.31 20.45
C THR A 242 1.85 -14.84 19.41
N THR A 243 1.40 -15.90 18.74
CA THR A 243 2.08 -16.55 17.61
C THR A 243 2.45 -15.50 16.56
N ALA A 244 3.72 -15.50 16.14
CA ALA A 244 4.22 -14.66 15.06
C ALA A 244 3.25 -14.66 13.87
N SER A 245 2.78 -13.48 13.48
CA SER A 245 1.84 -13.33 12.39
C SER A 245 2.47 -13.85 11.09
N GLU A 246 1.99 -14.98 10.60
CA GLU A 246 2.35 -15.47 9.28
C GLU A 246 1.93 -14.42 8.25
N ILE A 247 2.85 -14.07 7.34
CA ILE A 247 2.58 -13.15 6.25
C ILE A 247 2.12 -14.00 5.06
N ASN A 248 0.98 -13.64 4.47
CA ASN A 248 0.49 -14.28 3.25
C ASN A 248 1.42 -13.96 2.06
N THR A 249 1.30 -14.70 0.96
CA THR A 249 2.10 -14.45 -0.27
C THR A 249 1.92 -13.02 -0.83
N ASP A 250 0.82 -12.35 -0.48
CA ASP A 250 0.53 -10.96 -0.86
C ASP A 250 1.09 -9.90 0.11
N GLY A 251 1.90 -10.30 1.11
CA GLY A 251 2.48 -9.40 2.11
C GLY A 251 1.50 -8.99 3.22
N SER A 252 0.24 -9.42 3.16
CA SER A 252 -0.73 -9.11 4.20
C SER A 252 -0.58 -10.02 5.42
N THR A 253 -0.85 -9.48 6.60
CA THR A 253 -0.93 -10.26 7.84
C THR A 253 -2.03 -11.31 7.73
N LYS A 254 -1.72 -12.56 8.05
CA LYS A 254 -2.73 -13.63 8.08
C LYS A 254 -3.79 -13.33 9.12
N LEU A 255 -5.00 -13.11 8.64
CA LEU A 255 -6.19 -12.89 9.46
C LEU A 255 -6.65 -14.21 10.08
N ALA A 256 -7.18 -14.15 11.30
CA ALA A 256 -7.84 -15.28 11.92
C ALA A 256 -9.10 -15.68 11.14
N LYS A 257 -9.55 -16.92 11.33
CA LYS A 257 -10.76 -17.43 10.68
C LYS A 257 -11.97 -16.53 11.01
N GLY A 258 -12.62 -16.00 9.98
CA GLY A 258 -13.79 -15.12 10.12
C GLY A 258 -13.46 -13.66 10.49
N GLU A 259 -12.19 -13.30 10.69
CA GLU A 259 -11.81 -11.91 10.98
C GLU A 259 -12.11 -10.97 9.81
N LEU A 260 -11.84 -11.40 8.57
CA LEU A 260 -12.18 -10.60 7.38
C LEU A 260 -13.68 -10.31 7.28
N GLU A 261 -14.53 -11.31 7.56
CA GLU A 261 -15.99 -11.16 7.53
C GLU A 261 -16.44 -10.10 8.54
N ARG A 262 -15.85 -10.11 9.75
CA ARG A 262 -16.13 -9.13 10.81
C ARG A 262 -15.68 -7.71 10.45
N ILE A 263 -14.51 -7.57 9.82
CA ILE A 263 -14.02 -6.27 9.34
C ILE A 263 -14.94 -5.72 8.24
N VAL A 264 -15.37 -6.57 7.30
CA VAL A 264 -16.30 -6.17 6.22
C VAL A 264 -17.66 -5.77 6.79
N GLU A 265 -18.18 -6.52 7.76
CA GLU A 265 -19.43 -6.16 8.44
C GLU A 265 -19.32 -4.82 9.18
N ALA A 266 -18.24 -4.63 9.97
CA ALA A 266 -17.99 -3.37 10.68
C ALA A 266 -17.94 -2.18 9.70
N PHE A 267 -17.30 -2.35 8.54
CA PHE A 267 -17.22 -1.33 7.50
C PHE A 267 -18.59 -0.93 6.93
N HIS A 268 -19.47 -1.90 6.64
CA HIS A 268 -20.84 -1.61 6.19
C HIS A 268 -21.66 -0.91 7.28
N ARG A 269 -21.52 -1.34 8.54
CA ARG A 269 -22.26 -0.76 9.66
C ARG A 269 -21.82 0.66 10.00
N ASP A 270 -20.53 0.96 9.88
CA ASP A 270 -19.98 2.30 10.13
C ASP A 270 -20.54 3.33 9.14
N LEU A 271 -20.77 2.91 7.89
CA LEU A 271 -21.43 3.75 6.88
C LEU A 271 -22.96 3.84 7.08
N GLY A 272 -23.57 2.79 7.64
CA GLY A 272 -25.02 2.74 7.90
C GLY A 272 -25.85 2.20 6.73
N THR A 273 -27.18 2.22 6.91
CA THR A 273 -28.14 1.75 5.90
C THR A 273 -28.22 2.71 4.71
N GLY A 274 -28.38 2.16 3.50
CA GLY A 274 -28.55 2.95 2.26
C GLY A 274 -27.27 3.15 1.43
N HIS A 275 -26.11 2.76 1.95
CA HIS A 275 -24.86 2.82 1.18
C HIS A 275 -24.65 1.54 0.37
N GLU A 276 -24.63 1.71 -0.95
CA GLU A 276 -24.31 0.65 -1.89
C GLU A 276 -22.80 0.57 -2.15
N LEU A 277 -22.20 -0.59 -1.89
CA LEU A 277 -20.77 -0.79 -2.03
C LEU A 277 -20.46 -1.98 -2.92
N THR A 278 -19.54 -1.75 -3.86
CA THR A 278 -18.96 -2.83 -4.65
C THR A 278 -17.81 -3.50 -3.87
N PRO A 279 -17.52 -4.78 -4.14
CA PRO A 279 -16.37 -5.46 -3.55
C PRO A 279 -15.04 -4.75 -3.82
N GLY A 280 -14.90 -4.12 -4.99
CA GLY A 280 -13.69 -3.36 -5.36
C GLY A 280 -13.48 -2.12 -4.49
N THR A 281 -14.55 -1.38 -4.20
CA THR A 281 -14.51 -0.20 -3.31
C THR A 281 -14.03 -0.60 -1.91
N ILE A 282 -14.61 -1.66 -1.35
CA ILE A 282 -14.27 -2.17 -0.01
C ILE A 282 -12.85 -2.75 0.02
N ALA A 283 -12.46 -3.50 -1.00
CA ALA A 283 -11.12 -4.05 -1.15
C ALA A 283 -10.03 -2.97 -1.08
N LYS A 284 -10.27 -1.84 -1.77
CA LYS A 284 -9.39 -0.67 -1.78
C LYS A 284 -9.33 0.02 -0.41
N ALA A 285 -10.45 0.09 0.31
CA ALA A 285 -10.52 0.69 1.64
C ALA A 285 -9.85 -0.16 2.74
N ILE A 286 -10.03 -1.48 2.69
CA ILE A 286 -9.53 -2.42 3.73
C ILE A 286 -8.10 -2.92 3.39
N GLY A 287 -7.63 -2.76 2.14
CA GLY A 287 -6.34 -3.28 1.69
C GLY A 287 -6.35 -4.81 1.61
N ARG A 288 -7.39 -5.38 1.00
CA ARG A 288 -7.58 -6.82 0.83
C ARG A 288 -8.04 -7.14 -0.59
N SER A 289 -7.83 -8.38 -1.04
CA SER A 289 -8.16 -8.75 -2.42
C SER A 289 -9.69 -8.71 -2.68
N PRO A 290 -10.13 -8.22 -3.85
CA PRO A 290 -11.56 -8.14 -4.18
C PRO A 290 -12.29 -9.47 -4.07
N GLY A 291 -11.66 -10.59 -4.47
CA GLY A 291 -12.25 -11.92 -4.37
C GLY A 291 -12.53 -12.36 -2.93
N ALA A 292 -11.65 -12.02 -1.98
CA ALA A 292 -11.86 -12.32 -0.56
C ALA A 292 -13.01 -11.48 0.03
N ILE A 293 -13.15 -10.24 -0.42
CA ILE A 293 -14.27 -9.37 -0.06
C ILE A 293 -15.59 -9.91 -0.61
N VAL A 294 -15.65 -10.29 -1.90
CA VAL A 294 -16.85 -10.92 -2.51
C VAL A 294 -17.29 -12.14 -1.70
N ASN A 295 -16.35 -13.03 -1.37
CA ASN A 295 -16.66 -14.23 -0.58
C ASN A 295 -17.22 -13.89 0.80
N SER A 296 -16.69 -12.84 1.44
CA SER A 296 -17.17 -12.38 2.75
C SER A 296 -18.56 -11.74 2.64
N GLN A 297 -18.80 -10.88 1.64
CA GLN A 297 -20.09 -10.25 1.39
C GLN A 297 -21.19 -11.26 1.07
N ARG A 298 -20.89 -12.30 0.27
CA ARG A 298 -21.84 -13.38 -0.02
C ARG A 298 -22.23 -14.15 1.23
N LYS A 299 -21.29 -14.43 2.15
CA LYS A 299 -21.58 -15.06 3.43
C LYS A 299 -22.43 -14.17 4.33
N LEU A 300 -22.07 -12.90 4.47
CA LEU A 300 -22.86 -11.93 5.23
C LEU A 300 -24.27 -11.77 4.66
N SER A 301 -24.40 -11.84 3.33
CA SER A 301 -25.71 -11.82 2.68
C SER A 301 -26.52 -13.08 2.95
N ALA A 302 -25.89 -14.26 2.94
CA ALA A 302 -26.54 -15.51 3.35
C ALA A 302 -26.99 -15.49 4.83
N HIS A 303 -26.32 -14.71 5.68
CA HIS A 303 -26.71 -14.48 7.08
C HIS A 303 -27.75 -13.37 7.27
N GLY A 304 -28.21 -12.72 6.20
CA GLY A 304 -29.18 -11.61 6.26
C GLY A 304 -28.60 -10.31 6.81
N VAL A 305 -27.27 -10.18 6.89
CA VAL A 305 -26.60 -8.95 7.33
C VAL A 305 -26.52 -7.95 6.19
N LEU A 306 -26.23 -8.42 4.98
CA LEU A 306 -26.16 -7.61 3.75
C LEU A 306 -27.22 -8.06 2.74
N VAL A 307 -27.70 -7.14 1.92
CA VAL A 307 -28.54 -7.43 0.76
C VAL A 307 -27.76 -7.10 -0.51
N MET A 308 -27.75 -8.03 -1.47
CA MET A 308 -27.24 -7.74 -2.81
C MET A 308 -28.27 -6.90 -3.56
N THR A 309 -27.96 -5.64 -3.84
CA THR A 309 -28.87 -4.70 -4.50
C THR A 309 -28.76 -4.75 -6.02
N ARG A 310 -27.56 -5.06 -6.55
CA ARG A 310 -27.31 -5.21 -7.99
C ARG A 310 -26.41 -6.42 -8.27
N PRO A 311 -26.71 -7.26 -9.28
CA PRO A 311 -25.89 -8.42 -9.63
C PRO A 311 -24.70 -8.08 -10.53
N ALA A 312 -24.76 -6.99 -11.31
CA ALA A 312 -23.71 -6.59 -12.24
C ALA A 312 -23.59 -5.04 -12.34
N PRO A 313 -22.51 -4.43 -11.83
CA PRO A 313 -21.52 -5.05 -10.94
C PRO A 313 -22.16 -5.51 -9.64
N GLU A 314 -21.67 -6.61 -9.05
CA GLU A 314 -22.14 -7.07 -7.74
C GLU A 314 -22.01 -5.93 -6.73
N THR A 315 -23.14 -5.53 -6.14
CA THR A 315 -23.23 -4.41 -5.21
C THR A 315 -24.06 -4.84 -4.02
N TYR A 316 -23.58 -4.52 -2.82
CA TYR A 316 -24.20 -4.91 -1.57
C TYR A 316 -24.45 -3.68 -0.70
N ALA A 317 -25.53 -3.71 0.07
CA ALA A 317 -25.86 -2.71 1.09
C ALA A 317 -26.19 -3.40 2.42
N MET A 318 -26.13 -2.65 3.52
CA MET A 318 -26.60 -3.11 4.82
C MET A 318 -28.10 -3.44 4.76
N ALA A 319 -28.52 -4.59 5.29
CA ALA A 319 -29.94 -4.93 5.34
C ALA A 319 -30.69 -4.03 6.33
N ASP A 320 -31.90 -3.59 5.98
CA ASP A 320 -32.74 -2.75 6.87
C ASP A 320 -33.06 -3.45 8.20
N ASN A 321 -33.17 -4.79 8.16
CA ASN A 321 -33.43 -5.64 9.33
C ASN A 321 -32.21 -6.48 9.70
N ALA A 322 -31.00 -5.95 9.51
CA ALA A 322 -29.79 -6.67 9.85
C ALA A 322 -29.79 -7.08 11.35
N PRO A 323 -29.35 -8.31 11.68
CA PRO A 323 -29.23 -8.73 13.07
C PRO A 323 -28.27 -7.80 13.82
N ALA A 324 -28.39 -7.74 15.15
CA ALA A 324 -27.45 -6.95 15.96
C ALA A 324 -26.00 -7.44 15.75
N PRO A 325 -25.00 -6.52 15.72
CA PRO A 325 -23.61 -6.94 15.53
C PRO A 325 -23.15 -7.83 16.68
N ALA A 326 -22.39 -8.86 16.34
CA ALA A 326 -21.68 -9.66 17.32
C ALA A 326 -20.70 -8.80 18.14
N ALA A 327 -20.31 -9.27 19.32
CA ALA A 327 -19.52 -8.48 20.27
C ALA A 327 -18.15 -8.07 19.72
N ASP A 328 -17.56 -8.91 18.87
CA ASP A 328 -16.30 -8.66 18.16
C ASP A 328 -16.44 -7.63 17.04
N VAL A 329 -17.51 -7.68 16.25
CA VAL A 329 -17.83 -6.62 15.27
C VAL A 329 -18.05 -5.29 15.99
N ARG A 330 -18.77 -5.31 17.11
CA ARG A 330 -18.98 -4.12 17.94
C ARG A 330 -17.67 -3.56 18.51
N ALA A 331 -16.73 -4.43 18.89
CA ALA A 331 -15.41 -4.02 19.35
C ALA A 331 -14.58 -3.35 18.23
N LEU A 332 -14.75 -3.76 16.98
CA LEU A 332 -14.12 -3.12 15.81
C LEU A 332 -14.73 -1.75 15.49
N MET A 333 -16.03 -1.57 15.75
CA MET A 333 -16.74 -0.30 15.53
C MET A 333 -16.56 0.71 16.66
N ALA A 334 -16.18 0.26 17.85
CA ALA A 334 -15.98 1.17 18.97
C ALA A 334 -14.80 2.11 18.65
N PRO A 335 -14.96 3.43 18.83
CA PRO A 335 -13.83 4.33 18.70
C PRO A 335 -12.72 3.85 19.63
N PRO A 336 -11.44 3.94 19.23
CA PRO A 336 -10.34 3.56 20.09
C PRO A 336 -10.52 4.32 21.40
N VAL A 337 -10.71 3.59 22.50
CA VAL A 337 -10.80 4.21 23.82
C VAL A 337 -9.46 4.88 24.05
N THR A 338 -9.42 6.19 23.85
CA THR A 338 -8.32 7.02 24.31
C THR A 338 -8.38 6.92 25.82
N VAL A 339 -7.67 5.95 26.37
CA VAL A 339 -7.44 5.89 27.81
C VAL A 339 -6.79 7.25 28.11
N PRO A 340 -7.47 8.16 28.84
CA PRO A 340 -6.88 9.44 29.15
C PRO A 340 -5.55 9.11 29.82
N ALA A 341 -4.46 9.69 29.27
CA ALA A 341 -3.13 9.51 29.85
C ALA A 341 -3.30 9.74 31.34
N ALA A 342 -3.03 8.70 32.13
CA ALA A 342 -3.15 8.77 33.58
C ALA A 342 -2.28 9.94 33.99
N ASP A 343 -2.94 11.06 34.30
CA ASP A 343 -2.31 12.23 34.86
C ASP A 343 -1.58 11.72 36.08
N SER A 344 -0.25 11.70 35.97
CA SER A 344 0.63 11.30 37.04
C SER A 344 0.68 12.47 38.01
N GLY A 345 -0.49 12.80 38.55
CA GLY A 345 -0.71 13.75 39.61
C GLY A 345 -0.10 13.18 40.87
N ASP A 346 1.20 13.44 41.00
CA ASP A 346 1.94 13.43 42.25
C ASP A 346 1.14 14.23 43.29
N THR A 347 0.31 13.52 44.05
CA THR A 347 -0.50 14.10 45.12
C THR A 347 0.38 14.17 46.35
N ALA A 348 1.23 15.20 46.39
CA ALA A 348 1.82 15.66 47.63
C ALA A 348 0.68 16.14 48.54
N THR A 349 0.55 15.43 49.65
CA THR A 349 -0.25 15.71 50.83
C THR A 349 -0.27 17.20 51.20
N ASN A 350 -1.48 17.76 51.31
CA ASN A 350 -1.76 18.73 52.36
C ASN A 350 -3.11 18.39 52.99
N ASP A 351 -3.00 17.87 54.21
CA ASP A 351 -4.01 17.99 55.25
C ASP A 351 -4.49 19.44 55.34
N GLU A 352 -5.78 19.68 55.15
CA GLU A 352 -6.45 20.69 55.98
C GLU A 352 -7.88 20.25 56.27
N ALA A 353 -8.15 20.17 57.57
CA ALA A 353 -9.39 19.75 58.17
C ALA A 353 -10.50 20.80 57.99
N GLY A 354 -11.73 20.30 57.83
CA GLY A 354 -12.97 21.08 57.88
C GLY A 354 -14.10 20.28 57.23
N ASN A 355 -14.65 19.27 57.92
CA ASN A 355 -15.84 19.41 58.75
C ASN A 355 -16.94 20.28 58.10
N ASP A 356 -17.91 19.68 57.41
CA ASP A 356 -19.30 19.72 57.87
C ASP A 356 -20.19 18.73 57.09
N THR A 357 -21.15 18.17 57.83
CA THR A 357 -22.04 17.06 57.46
C THR A 357 -23.41 17.61 56.97
N PRO A 358 -24.48 16.81 56.91
CA PRO A 358 -25.11 16.22 55.73
C PRO A 358 -26.34 17.00 55.20
N GLY A 359 -26.65 16.82 53.91
CA GLY A 359 -27.91 17.28 53.32
C GLY A 359 -28.51 16.21 52.43
N THR A 360 -29.31 15.33 53.04
CA THR A 360 -30.34 14.57 52.33
C THR A 360 -31.35 15.54 51.75
N ASP A 361 -31.60 15.51 50.45
CA ASP A 361 -32.90 15.95 49.97
C ASP A 361 -33.45 15.02 48.88
N THR A 362 -34.68 14.62 49.16
CA THR A 362 -35.50 13.64 48.48
C THR A 362 -36.63 14.42 47.84
N THR A 363 -36.69 14.45 46.53
CA THR A 363 -37.91 14.83 45.79
C THR A 363 -37.95 13.93 44.56
N ASP A 364 -38.54 12.73 44.63
CA ASP A 364 -39.98 12.47 44.52
C ASP A 364 -40.80 13.61 43.91
N THR A 365 -41.19 13.45 42.65
CA THR A 365 -42.37 14.09 42.05
C THR A 365 -42.85 13.22 40.89
N THR A 366 -43.81 12.35 41.20
CA THR A 366 -44.82 11.86 40.24
C THR A 366 -46.09 12.69 40.42
N PRO A 367 -46.72 13.18 39.35
CA PRO A 367 -48.15 12.93 39.17
C PRO A 367 -48.44 12.48 37.72
N ALA A 368 -49.13 11.36 37.53
CA ALA A 368 -50.59 11.23 37.51
C ALA A 368 -51.25 11.71 36.21
N ALA A 369 -51.65 10.71 35.41
CA ALA A 369 -52.94 10.53 34.73
C ALA A 369 -53.77 11.76 34.28
N ALA A 370 -54.07 11.77 32.97
CA ALA A 370 -55.34 12.13 32.32
C ALA A 370 -55.07 12.12 30.80
N ALA A 371 -55.95 11.76 29.87
CA ALA A 371 -57.29 11.19 29.82
C ALA A 371 -57.59 10.98 28.31
N ALA A 372 -58.59 10.13 28.03
CA ALA A 372 -59.29 9.90 26.75
C ALA A 372 -58.59 9.02 25.70
#